data_AF-A0A949HSE1-F1
#
_entry.id   AF-A0A949HSE1-F1
#
_cell.length_a   1.000
_cell.length_b   1.000
_cell.length_c   1.000
_cell.angle_alpha   90.00
_cell.angle_beta   90.00
_cell.angle_gamma   90.00
#
_symmetry.space_group_name_H-M   'P 1'
#
loop_
_entity.id
_entity.type
_entity.pdbx_description
1 polymer ?
#
loop_
_entity_poly.entity_id
_entity_poly.type
_entity_poly.pdbx_seq_one_letter_code
_entity_poly.pdbx_strand_id
1 'polypeptide(L)'
;MCLWPGFSAAWISGSFRGLVLALLFMVVLQAAWIGTFVWPAYLTTWETHLLWWTLAVCVVGSVLYQTLYVAWLGETNPAKCSETILQQAQALYLQGNYFEAEELLVPYVSVGQWDVEAGLWLASIYRRTGRLEAASVVLQTLESLERGEIWSMEIRQEHRKIKDSRRNKRLESL
;
A
#
# COMPACT_ATOMS: atom_id res chain seq x y z
N MET A 1 -9.88 -1.35 -17.32
CA MET A 1 -10.50 -2.63 -16.92
C MET A 1 -9.44 -3.72 -17.07
N CYS A 2 -8.86 -4.20 -15.98
CA CYS A 2 -7.85 -5.25 -16.02
C CYS A 2 -8.49 -6.59 -15.64
N LEU A 3 -8.57 -7.51 -16.59
CA LEU A 3 -9.17 -8.84 -16.46
C LEU A 3 -8.29 -9.86 -15.71
N TRP A 4 -7.09 -9.47 -15.26
CA TRP A 4 -6.11 -10.39 -14.69
C TRP A 4 -6.20 -10.47 -13.15
N PRO A 5 -6.61 -11.62 -12.58
CA PRO A 5 -6.69 -11.77 -11.13
C PRO A 5 -5.29 -11.72 -10.50
N GLY A 6 -5.13 -10.87 -9.48
CA GLY A 6 -3.86 -10.71 -8.73
C GLY A 6 -2.89 -9.68 -9.29
N PHE A 7 -3.00 -9.26 -10.56
CA PHE A 7 -2.07 -8.28 -11.15
C PHE A 7 -2.30 -6.87 -10.62
N SER A 8 -3.55 -6.42 -10.53
CA SER A 8 -3.87 -5.10 -9.96
C SER A 8 -3.47 -5.00 -8.48
N ALA A 9 -3.68 -6.08 -7.72
CA ALA A 9 -3.28 -6.16 -6.33
C ALA A 9 -1.75 -6.12 -6.18
N ALA A 10 -1.00 -6.92 -6.94
CA ALA A 10 0.47 -6.92 -6.86
C ALA A 10 1.09 -5.58 -7.30
N TRP A 11 0.57 -4.98 -8.38
CA TRP A 11 1.12 -3.78 -9.00
C TRP A 11 0.83 -2.50 -8.20
N ILE A 12 -0.35 -2.39 -7.58
CA ILE A 12 -0.77 -1.16 -6.88
C ILE A 12 -0.45 -1.23 -5.38
N SER A 13 -0.50 -2.41 -4.75
CA SER A 13 -0.29 -2.54 -3.29
C SER A 13 1.08 -3.11 -2.88
N GLY A 14 1.97 -3.42 -3.83
CA GLY A 14 3.27 -4.05 -3.54
C GLY A 14 3.15 -5.40 -2.81
N SER A 15 1.98 -6.05 -2.88
CA SER A 15 1.70 -7.24 -2.07
C SER A 15 2.36 -8.49 -2.68
N PHE A 16 3.34 -9.03 -1.95
CA PHE A 16 4.05 -10.26 -2.31
C PHE A 16 3.08 -11.44 -2.58
N ARG A 17 1.96 -11.49 -1.85
CA ARG A 17 0.91 -12.50 -2.00
C ARG A 17 0.14 -12.39 -3.33
N GLY A 18 -0.11 -11.18 -3.83
CA GLY A 18 -0.74 -10.98 -5.14
C GLY A 18 0.17 -11.45 -6.29
N LEU A 19 1.48 -11.27 -6.10
CA LEU A 19 2.51 -11.70 -7.06
C LEU A 19 2.59 -13.24 -7.13
N VAL A 20 2.61 -13.91 -5.98
CA VAL A 20 2.55 -15.38 -5.89
C VAL A 20 1.29 -15.93 -6.57
N LEU A 21 0.14 -15.27 -6.38
CA LEU A 21 -1.13 -15.68 -7.00
C LEU A 21 -1.11 -15.55 -8.53
N ALA A 22 -0.58 -14.44 -9.07
CA ALA A 22 -0.43 -14.25 -10.50
C ALA A 22 0.51 -15.30 -11.13
N LEU A 23 1.56 -15.68 -10.40
CA LEU A 23 2.54 -16.69 -10.81
C LEU A 23 1.93 -18.10 -10.82
N LEU A 24 1.15 -18.45 -9.79
CA LEU A 24 0.40 -19.70 -9.76
C LEU A 24 -0.59 -19.80 -10.92
N PHE A 25 -1.35 -18.73 -11.21
CA PHE A 25 -2.28 -18.71 -12.33
C PHE A 25 -1.55 -18.94 -13.67
N MET A 26 -0.38 -18.34 -13.87
CA MET A 26 0.43 -18.51 -15.08
C MET A 26 0.95 -19.95 -15.24
N VAL A 27 1.48 -20.56 -14.17
CA VAL A 27 2.00 -21.93 -14.19
C VAL A 27 0.89 -22.92 -14.52
N VAL A 28 -0.27 -22.71 -13.95
CA VAL A 28 -1.46 -23.53 -14.17
C VAL A 28 -1.96 -23.41 -15.61
N LEU A 29 -2.07 -22.18 -16.13
CA LEU A 29 -2.50 -21.94 -17.51
C LEU A 29 -1.53 -22.59 -18.51
N GLN A 30 -0.23 -22.52 -18.24
CA GLN A 30 0.79 -23.22 -19.03
C GLN A 30 0.65 -24.74 -18.97
N ALA A 31 0.51 -25.32 -17.77
CA ALA A 31 0.34 -26.77 -17.61
C ALA A 31 -0.91 -27.28 -18.34
N ALA A 32 -2.00 -26.52 -18.30
CA ALA A 32 -3.26 -26.87 -18.92
C ALA A 32 -3.22 -26.74 -20.46
N TRP A 33 -2.46 -25.76 -20.97
CA TRP A 33 -2.21 -25.59 -22.40
C TRP A 33 -1.34 -26.72 -22.96
N ILE A 34 -0.26 -27.08 -22.24
CA ILE A 34 0.63 -28.19 -22.60
C ILE A 34 -0.11 -29.54 -22.55
N GLY A 35 -0.90 -29.79 -21.49
CA GLY A 35 -1.67 -31.03 -21.36
C GLY A 35 -2.73 -31.20 -22.46
N THR A 36 -3.31 -30.11 -22.96
CA THR A 36 -4.36 -30.17 -23.99
C THR A 36 -3.79 -30.30 -25.41
N PHE A 37 -2.67 -29.62 -25.71
CA PHE A 37 -2.14 -29.54 -27.08
C PHE A 37 -0.95 -30.47 -27.37
N VAL A 38 -0.16 -30.86 -26.36
CA VAL A 38 1.11 -31.58 -26.58
C VAL A 38 0.95 -33.10 -26.47
N TRP A 39 0.06 -33.60 -25.60
CA TRP A 39 -0.17 -35.04 -25.41
C TRP A 39 -1.65 -35.48 -25.42
N PRO A 40 -2.37 -35.28 -26.54
CA PRO A 40 -3.75 -35.77 -26.68
C PRO A 40 -3.87 -37.30 -26.75
N ALA A 41 -2.75 -38.03 -26.91
CA ALA A 41 -2.76 -39.49 -27.14
C ALA A 41 -2.75 -40.34 -25.85
N TYR A 42 -2.45 -39.75 -24.69
CA TYR A 42 -2.26 -40.51 -23.44
C TYR A 42 -3.31 -40.23 -22.36
N LEU A 43 -4.17 -39.22 -22.53
CA LEU A 43 -5.19 -38.84 -21.55
C LEU A 43 -6.60 -38.98 -22.12
N THR A 44 -7.45 -39.70 -21.41
CA THR A 44 -8.87 -39.84 -21.74
C THR A 44 -9.59 -38.52 -21.46
N THR A 45 -10.56 -38.13 -22.29
CA THR A 45 -11.28 -36.83 -22.19
C THR A 45 -11.78 -36.52 -20.76
N TRP A 46 -12.19 -37.56 -20.02
CA TRP A 46 -12.71 -37.45 -18.66
C TRP A 46 -11.65 -37.08 -17.61
N GLU A 47 -10.43 -37.61 -17.73
CA GLU A 47 -9.33 -37.40 -16.79
C GLU A 47 -8.82 -35.95 -16.88
N THR A 48 -8.77 -35.42 -18.10
CA THR A 48 -8.46 -34.02 -18.37
C THR A 48 -9.50 -33.10 -17.72
N HIS A 49 -10.81 -33.40 -17.87
CA HIS A 49 -11.86 -32.58 -17.24
C HIS A 49 -11.81 -32.57 -15.71
N LEU A 50 -11.48 -33.69 -15.05
CA LEU A 50 -11.33 -33.74 -13.59
C LEU A 50 -10.15 -32.90 -13.09
N LEU A 51 -9.03 -32.92 -13.82
CA LEU A 51 -7.88 -32.06 -13.52
C LEU A 51 -8.23 -30.58 -13.65
N TRP A 52 -8.97 -30.21 -14.70
CA TRP A 52 -9.43 -28.83 -14.89
C TRP A 52 -10.43 -28.39 -13.80
N TRP A 53 -11.33 -29.27 -13.37
CA TRP A 53 -12.33 -28.95 -12.35
C TRP A 53 -11.75 -28.83 -10.94
N THR A 54 -10.88 -29.75 -10.52
CA THR A 54 -10.19 -29.67 -9.22
C THR A 54 -9.37 -28.40 -9.12
N LEU A 55 -8.69 -28.06 -10.20
CA LEU A 55 -7.89 -26.85 -10.29
C LEU A 55 -8.75 -25.58 -10.31
N ALA A 56 -9.87 -25.57 -11.04
CA ALA A 56 -10.84 -24.48 -11.00
C ALA A 56 -11.40 -24.28 -9.59
N VAL A 57 -11.74 -25.35 -8.87
CA VAL A 57 -12.27 -25.28 -7.50
C VAL A 57 -11.20 -24.77 -6.52
N CYS A 58 -9.95 -25.21 -6.63
CA CYS A 58 -8.87 -24.71 -5.77
C CYS A 58 -8.57 -23.22 -6.03
N VAL A 59 -8.58 -22.78 -7.28
CA VAL A 59 -8.35 -21.36 -7.64
C VAL A 59 -9.53 -20.50 -7.21
N VAL A 60 -10.75 -20.91 -7.53
CA VAL A 60 -11.98 -20.19 -7.15
C VAL A 60 -12.10 -20.14 -5.63
N GLY A 61 -11.85 -21.25 -4.94
CA GLY A 61 -11.83 -21.33 -3.48
C GLY A 61 -10.77 -20.43 -2.85
N SER A 62 -9.55 -20.38 -3.39
CA SER A 62 -8.50 -19.48 -2.91
C SER A 62 -8.83 -18.01 -3.15
N VAL A 63 -9.42 -17.68 -4.29
CA VAL A 63 -9.84 -16.31 -4.63
C VAL A 63 -11.00 -15.89 -3.74
N LEU A 64 -12.02 -16.74 -3.56
CA LEU A 64 -13.14 -16.49 -2.66
C LEU A 64 -12.69 -16.37 -1.21
N TYR A 65 -11.82 -17.27 -0.73
CA TYR A 65 -11.30 -17.17 0.62
C TYR A 65 -10.56 -15.85 0.80
N GLN A 66 -9.73 -15.43 -0.16
CA GLN A 66 -8.97 -14.19 -0.03
C GLN A 66 -9.84 -12.93 -0.16
N THR A 67 -10.84 -12.90 -1.04
CA THR A 67 -11.76 -11.75 -1.16
C THR A 67 -12.74 -11.68 -0.01
N LEU A 68 -13.29 -12.81 0.43
CA LEU A 68 -14.18 -12.87 1.58
C LEU A 68 -13.43 -12.61 2.89
N TYR A 69 -12.20 -13.11 3.06
CA TYR A 69 -11.37 -12.85 4.23
C TYR A 69 -10.93 -11.38 4.29
N VAL A 70 -10.55 -10.75 3.17
CA VAL A 70 -10.25 -9.31 3.12
C VAL A 70 -11.51 -8.46 3.32
N ALA A 71 -12.69 -8.93 2.89
CA ALA A 71 -13.96 -8.28 3.20
C ALA A 71 -14.38 -8.45 4.67
N TRP A 72 -14.07 -9.60 5.29
CA TRP A 72 -14.37 -9.92 6.69
C TRP A 72 -13.40 -9.26 7.68
N LEU A 73 -12.12 -9.24 7.34
CA LEU A 73 -11.05 -8.46 7.99
C LEU A 73 -10.88 -7.11 7.30
N GLY A 74 -11.94 -6.61 6.67
CA GLY A 74 -12.09 -5.19 6.42
C GLY A 74 -12.20 -4.50 7.77
N GLU A 75 -11.08 -4.46 8.50
CA GLU A 75 -10.80 -3.49 9.53
C GLU A 75 -10.98 -2.14 8.85
N THR A 76 -12.22 -1.67 8.86
CA THR A 76 -12.56 -0.27 8.87
C THR A 76 -11.87 0.30 10.09
N ASN A 77 -10.55 0.50 9.99
CA ASN A 77 -9.78 1.21 10.97
C ASN A 77 -10.32 2.64 10.89
N PRO A 78 -11.19 3.06 11.82
CA PRO A 78 -11.96 4.29 11.66
C PRO A 78 -11.05 5.53 11.68
N ALA A 79 -9.79 5.34 12.07
CA ALA A 79 -8.74 6.35 12.09
C ALA A 79 -7.90 6.43 10.81
N LYS A 80 -8.04 5.48 9.87
CA LYS A 80 -7.31 5.57 8.61
C LYS A 80 -7.92 6.68 7.76
N CYS A 81 -7.11 7.63 7.34
CA CYS A 81 -7.53 8.70 6.46
C CYS A 81 -8.03 8.10 5.14
N SER A 82 -9.18 8.57 4.65
CA SER A 82 -9.68 8.08 3.38
C SER A 82 -8.75 8.48 2.26
N GLU A 83 -8.56 7.61 1.29
CA GLU A 83 -7.65 7.85 0.17
C GLU A 83 -8.02 9.13 -0.61
N THR A 84 -9.31 9.45 -0.67
CA THR A 84 -9.82 10.71 -1.24
C THR A 84 -9.31 11.96 -0.53
N ILE A 85 -9.22 11.93 0.81
CA ILE A 85 -8.74 13.06 1.61
C ILE A 85 -7.23 13.20 1.49
N LEU A 86 -6.49 12.08 1.50
CA LEU A 86 -5.06 12.09 1.24
C LEU A 86 -4.72 12.66 -0.14
N GLN A 87 -5.44 12.24 -1.19
CA GLN A 87 -5.28 12.77 -2.54
C GLN A 87 -5.58 14.28 -2.60
N GLN A 88 -6.60 14.74 -1.89
CA GLN A 88 -6.94 16.16 -1.83
C GLN A 88 -5.86 16.97 -1.10
N ALA A 89 -5.37 16.49 0.04
CA ALA A 89 -4.28 17.13 0.78
C ALA A 89 -2.99 17.18 -0.05
N GLN A 90 -2.68 16.11 -0.80
CA GLN A 90 -1.55 16.08 -1.72
C GLN A 90 -1.70 17.11 -2.84
N ALA A 91 -2.90 17.25 -3.42
CA ALA A 91 -3.15 18.25 -4.45
C ALA A 91 -2.93 19.67 -3.91
N LEU A 92 -3.43 19.98 -2.71
CA LEU A 92 -3.22 21.27 -2.05
C LEU A 92 -1.75 21.52 -1.74
N TYR A 93 -1.02 20.50 -1.27
CA TYR A 93 0.42 20.59 -1.05
C TYR A 93 1.19 20.91 -2.34
N LEU A 94 0.82 20.28 -3.46
CA LEU A 94 1.45 20.55 -4.77
C LEU A 94 1.12 21.95 -5.31
N GLN A 95 -0.06 22.48 -4.98
CA GLN A 95 -0.48 23.85 -5.30
C GLN A 95 0.20 24.91 -4.42
N GLY A 96 0.87 24.49 -3.34
CA GLY A 96 1.50 25.39 -2.36
C GLY A 96 0.56 25.87 -1.25
N ASN A 97 -0.68 25.37 -1.21
CA ASN A 97 -1.67 25.67 -0.19
C ASN A 97 -1.44 24.82 1.07
N TYR A 98 -0.30 25.05 1.73
CA TYR A 98 0.16 24.24 2.87
C TYR A 98 -0.76 24.29 4.08
N PHE A 99 -1.44 25.43 4.31
CA PHE A 99 -2.34 25.60 5.45
C PHE A 99 -3.62 24.76 5.29
N GLU A 100 -4.24 24.81 4.12
CA GLU A 100 -5.44 24.01 3.80
C GLU A 100 -5.12 22.51 3.81
N ALA A 101 -3.94 22.13 3.32
CA ALA A 101 -3.48 20.74 3.40
C ALA A 101 -3.27 20.27 4.85
N GLU A 102 -2.74 21.13 5.72
CA GLU A 102 -2.58 20.85 7.15
C GLU A 102 -3.95 20.65 7.82
N GLU A 103 -4.90 21.56 7.57
CA GLU A 103 -6.23 21.52 8.17
C GLU A 103 -6.97 20.20 7.85
N LEU A 104 -6.80 19.68 6.63
CA LEU A 104 -7.37 18.39 6.24
C LEU A 104 -6.74 17.19 6.96
N LEU A 105 -5.45 17.25 7.28
CA LEU A 105 -4.69 16.12 7.83
C LEU A 105 -4.66 16.09 9.36
N VAL A 106 -4.74 17.25 10.03
CA VAL A 106 -4.70 17.36 11.50
C VAL A 106 -5.70 16.45 12.24
N PRO A 107 -6.97 16.29 11.79
CA PRO A 107 -7.92 15.40 12.47
C PRO A 107 -7.44 13.93 12.55
N TYR A 108 -6.67 13.47 11.55
CA TYR A 108 -6.17 12.09 11.45
C TYR A 108 -4.86 11.85 12.22
N VAL A 109 -4.26 12.92 12.75
CA VAL A 109 -2.99 12.91 13.51
C VAL A 109 -3.21 13.37 14.96
N SER A 110 -4.46 13.63 15.38
CA SER A 110 -4.77 14.15 16.72
C SER A 110 -5.72 13.29 17.56
N VAL A 111 -6.54 12.41 16.95
CA VAL A 111 -7.59 11.68 17.68
C VAL A 111 -7.25 10.19 17.82
N GLY A 112 -6.56 9.84 18.91
CA GLY A 112 -6.48 8.48 19.50
C GLY A 112 -5.76 7.38 18.70
N GLN A 113 -5.78 7.43 17.38
CA GLN A 113 -5.08 6.53 16.47
C GLN A 113 -4.52 7.38 15.33
N TRP A 114 -3.20 7.38 15.23
CA TRP A 114 -2.50 8.16 14.22
C TRP A 114 -2.47 7.37 12.91
N ASP A 115 -2.89 8.02 11.83
CA ASP A 115 -2.56 7.54 10.51
C ASP A 115 -1.12 7.92 10.16
N VAL A 116 -0.30 6.90 9.90
CA VAL A 116 1.13 7.06 9.61
C VAL A 116 1.34 7.84 8.31
N GLU A 117 0.49 7.60 7.31
CA GLU A 117 0.61 8.26 6.01
C GLU A 117 0.23 9.74 6.12
N ALA A 118 -0.87 10.06 6.80
CA ALA A 118 -1.26 11.44 7.08
C ALA A 118 -0.20 12.17 7.91
N GLY A 119 0.40 11.50 8.89
CA GLY A 119 1.50 12.04 9.70
C GLY A 119 2.75 12.36 8.88
N LEU A 120 3.13 11.51 7.91
CA LEU A 120 4.26 11.77 7.02
C LEU A 120 4.04 12.99 6.12
N TRP A 121 2.83 13.15 5.58
CA TRP A 121 2.45 14.33 4.82
C TRP A 121 2.50 15.60 5.68
N LEU A 122 1.99 15.53 6.90
CA LEU A 122 1.98 16.63 7.85
C LEU A 122 3.42 17.03 8.26
N ALA A 123 4.30 16.05 8.49
CA ALA A 123 5.73 16.31 8.71
C ALA A 123 6.41 17.00 7.51
N SER A 124 6.06 16.60 6.29
CA SER A 124 6.55 17.23 5.06
C SER A 124 6.08 18.68 4.92
N ILE A 125 4.82 18.97 5.25
CA ILE A 125 4.25 20.32 5.29
C ILE A 125 4.98 21.18 6.33
N TYR A 126 5.23 20.65 7.54
CA TYR A 126 5.98 21.36 8.58
C TYR A 126 7.42 21.65 8.18
N ARG A 127 8.08 20.72 7.50
CA ARG A 127 9.41 20.97 6.95
C ARG A 127 9.40 22.10 5.92
N ARG A 128 8.44 22.09 4.98
CA ARG A 128 8.33 23.14 3.94
C ARG A 128 7.97 24.52 4.49
N THR A 129 7.14 24.56 5.54
CA THR A 129 6.75 25.80 6.21
C THR A 129 7.78 26.29 7.23
N GLY A 130 8.93 25.61 7.36
CA GLY A 130 10.02 26.00 8.26
C GLY A 130 9.79 25.66 9.74
N ARG A 131 8.67 24.98 10.07
CA ARG A 131 8.31 24.50 11.40
C ARG A 131 9.03 23.19 11.73
N LEU A 132 10.37 23.24 11.73
CA LEU A 132 11.24 22.06 11.83
C LEU A 132 11.13 21.30 13.17
N GLU A 133 10.73 21.97 14.25
CA GLU A 133 10.52 21.32 15.55
C GLU A 133 9.19 20.54 15.58
N ALA A 134 8.11 21.13 15.05
CA ALA A 134 6.83 20.43 14.92
C ALA A 134 6.98 19.19 14.02
N ALA A 135 7.73 19.32 12.92
CA ALA A 135 8.03 18.19 12.02
C ALA A 135 8.76 17.06 12.75
N SER A 136 9.75 17.36 13.60
CA SER A 136 10.47 16.32 14.35
C SER A 136 9.62 15.63 15.39
N VAL A 137 8.72 16.35 16.07
CA VAL A 137 7.81 15.76 17.07
C VAL A 137 6.87 14.76 16.40
N VAL A 138 6.30 15.13 15.25
CA VAL A 138 5.41 14.23 14.49
C VAL A 138 6.14 12.95 14.08
N LEU A 139 7.36 13.06 13.53
CA LEU A 139 8.12 11.87 13.13
C LEU A 139 8.51 10.98 14.31
N GLN A 140 8.91 11.56 15.46
CA GLN A 140 9.20 10.79 16.67
C GLN A 140 7.97 10.01 17.16
N THR A 141 6.79 10.63 17.12
CA THR A 141 5.54 9.92 17.44
C THR A 141 5.30 8.79 16.46
N LEU A 142 5.52 9.00 15.15
CA LEU A 142 5.37 7.95 14.13
C LEU A 142 6.33 6.77 14.33
N GLU A 143 7.58 7.01 14.73
CA GLU A 143 8.55 5.95 15.05
C GLU A 143 8.12 5.09 16.24
N SER A 144 7.36 5.66 17.19
CA SER A 144 6.86 4.93 18.36
C SER A 144 5.67 4.02 18.08
N LEU A 145 5.02 4.18 16.91
CA LEU A 145 3.88 3.37 16.52
C LEU A 145 4.36 2.04 15.93
N GLU A 146 3.77 0.93 16.35
CA GLU A 146 4.03 -0.40 15.77
C GLU A 146 3.78 -0.44 14.25
N ARG A 147 2.77 0.31 13.79
CA ARG A 147 2.45 0.48 12.35
C ARG A 147 3.50 1.31 11.59
N GLY A 148 4.32 2.07 12.30
CA GLY A 148 5.41 2.87 11.74
C GLY A 148 6.56 2.02 11.18
N GLU A 149 6.68 0.73 11.58
CA GLU A 149 7.75 -0.15 11.09
C GLU A 149 7.74 -0.33 9.57
N ILE A 150 6.54 -0.44 8.97
CA ILE A 150 6.36 -0.58 7.52
C ILE A 150 6.90 0.66 6.78
N TRP A 151 6.81 1.83 7.41
CA TRP A 151 7.20 3.13 6.87
C TRP A 151 8.53 3.64 7.44
N SER A 152 9.30 2.77 8.10
CA SER A 152 10.53 3.14 8.81
C SER A 152 11.59 3.74 7.89
N MET A 153 11.60 3.36 6.61
CA MET A 153 12.51 3.94 5.62
C MET A 153 12.13 5.38 5.29
N GLU A 154 10.85 5.64 5.06
CA GLU A 154 10.29 6.95 4.74
C GLU A 154 10.48 7.92 5.92
N ILE A 155 10.19 7.46 7.14
CA ILE A 155 10.39 8.24 8.36
C ILE A 155 11.87 8.63 8.52
N ARG A 156 12.79 7.68 8.32
CA ARG A 156 14.23 7.94 8.38
C ARG A 156 14.69 8.92 7.30
N GLN A 157 14.13 8.84 6.10
CA GLN A 157 14.42 9.79 5.02
C GLN A 157 13.95 11.21 5.37
N GLU A 158 12.75 11.38 5.92
CA GLU A 158 12.28 12.70 6.34
C GLU A 158 13.10 13.27 7.50
N HIS A 159 13.52 12.44 8.46
CA HIS A 159 14.46 12.87 9.51
C HIS A 159 15.76 13.44 8.95
N ARG A 160 16.32 12.82 7.89
CA ARG A 160 17.51 13.34 7.21
C ARG A 160 17.25 14.69 6.56
N LYS A 161 16.13 14.85 5.85
CA LYS A 161 15.76 16.12 5.21
C LYS A 161 15.59 17.25 6.23
N ILE A 162 14.98 16.97 7.38
CA ILE A 162 14.85 17.96 8.47
C ILE A 162 16.23 18.37 9.01
N LYS A 163 17.14 17.40 9.23
CA LYS A 163 18.50 17.66 9.70
C LYS A 163 19.27 18.55 8.72
N ASP A 164 19.15 18.27 7.43
CA ASP A 164 19.78 19.08 6.37
C ASP A 164 19.18 20.50 6.32
N SER A 165 17.85 20.63 6.41
CA SER A 165 17.19 21.95 6.48
C SER A 165 17.62 22.76 7.71
N ARG A 166 17.75 22.12 8.89
CA ARG A 166 18.27 22.78 10.11
C ARG A 166 19.71 23.26 9.91
N ARG A 167 20.57 22.43 9.30
CA ARG A 167 21.96 22.79 9.01
C ARG A 167 22.03 24.01 8.09
N ASN A 168 21.27 24.01 6.99
CA ASN A 168 21.27 25.13 6.04
C ASN A 168 20.79 26.42 6.70
N LYS A 169 19.69 26.38 7.47
CA LYS A 169 19.19 27.56 8.19
C LYS A 169 20.20 28.13 9.18
N ARG A 170 21.02 27.28 9.81
CA ARG A 170 22.10 27.71 10.71
C ARG A 170 23.26 28.39 9.97
N LEU A 171 23.57 27.94 8.75
CA LEU A 171 24.61 28.56 7.92
C LEU A 171 24.18 29.93 7.40
N GLU A 172 22.89 30.12 7.08
CA GLU A 172 22.34 31.41 6.66
C GLU A 172 22.29 32.47 7.77
N SER A 173 22.33 32.04 9.04
CA SER A 173 22.32 32.94 10.20
C SER A 173 23.71 33.39 10.68
N LEU A 174 24.78 32.92 10.03
CA LEU A 174 26.18 33.29 10.30
C LEU A 174 26.66 34.35 9.31
#